data_AF-A0A2Z5YU36-F1
#
_entry.id   AF-A0A2Z5YU36-F1
#
_cell.length_a   1.000
_cell.length_b   1.000
_cell.length_c   1.000
_cell.angle_alpha   90.00
_cell.angle_beta   90.00
_cell.angle_gamma   90.00
#
_symmetry.space_group_name_H-M   'P 1'
#
loop_
_entity.id
_entity.type
_entity.pdbx_description
1 polymer ?
#
loop_
_entity_poly.entity_id
_entity_poly.type
_entity_poly.pdbx_seq_one_letter_code
_entity_poly.pdbx_strand_id
1 'polypeptide(L)'
;MEAAFYALFVLIPLSGWVLWSAIQPARPLFLAGLIPVPAMPFQDLTPEWQYWLLDHAEEVHVIGIVALSLLVPLHAAAAIKHHFWDRDDVLEGILPEVPDARSHPSGARYTPQAAPAPPQKADG
;
A
#
# COMPACT_ATOMS: atom_id res chain seq x y z
N MET A 1 7.27 9.37 3.05
CA MET A 1 7.76 8.48 1.98
C MET A 1 6.63 7.59 1.45
N GLU A 2 5.77 7.09 2.34
CA GLU A 2 4.64 6.21 2.02
C GLU A 2 3.70 6.74 0.93
N ALA A 3 3.25 8.00 1.02
CA ALA A 3 2.37 8.58 0.02
C ALA A 3 2.97 8.58 -1.40
N ALA A 4 4.29 8.77 -1.52
CA ALA A 4 4.98 8.72 -2.81
C ALA A 4 4.98 7.29 -3.38
N PHE A 5 5.24 6.28 -2.54
CA PHE A 5 5.13 4.88 -2.96
C PHE A 5 3.72 4.52 -3.40
N TYR A 6 2.70 4.89 -2.63
CA TYR A 6 1.31 4.61 -2.99
C TYR A 6 0.91 5.29 -4.30
N ALA A 7 1.31 6.54 -4.51
CA ALA A 7 1.09 7.22 -5.77
C ALA A 7 1.77 6.49 -6.94
N LEU A 8 3.06 6.13 -6.80
CA LEU A 8 3.80 5.41 -7.84
C LEU A 8 3.20 4.04 -8.14
N PHE A 9 2.77 3.29 -7.14
CA PHE A 9 2.14 1.98 -7.32
C PHE A 9 0.78 2.03 -8.00
N VAL A 10 0.09 3.18 -8.01
CA VAL A 10 -1.14 3.37 -8.78
C VAL A 10 -0.83 3.93 -10.17
N LEU A 11 0.02 4.96 -10.25
CA LEU A 11 0.29 5.69 -11.49
C LEU A 11 1.03 4.84 -12.51
N ILE A 12 2.02 4.04 -12.10
CA ILE A 12 2.83 3.20 -13.01
C ILE A 12 1.97 2.14 -13.73
N PRO A 13 1.19 1.29 -13.04
CA PRO A 13 0.35 0.31 -13.73
C PRO A 13 -0.77 0.98 -14.54
N LEU A 14 -1.32 2.10 -14.06
CA LEU A 14 -2.34 2.84 -14.80
C LEU A 14 -1.77 3.40 -16.11
N SER A 15 -0.59 4.04 -16.07
CA SER A 15 0.07 4.56 -17.27
C SER A 15 0.46 3.43 -18.22
N GLY A 16 0.92 2.28 -17.71
CA GLY A 16 1.20 1.10 -18.53
C GLY A 16 -0.05 0.54 -19.22
N TRP A 17 -1.20 0.55 -18.53
CA TRP A 17 -2.46 0.11 -19.10
C TRP A 17 -2.98 1.08 -20.18
N VAL A 18 -2.79 2.38 -19.97
CA VAL A 18 -3.09 3.42 -20.98
C VAL A 18 -2.19 3.26 -22.21
N LEU A 19 -0.88 3.10 -22.01
CA LEU A 19 0.09 2.88 -23.08
C LEU A 19 -0.28 1.67 -23.95
N TRP A 20 -0.59 0.53 -23.31
CA TRP A 20 -1.01 -0.68 -24.03
C TRP A 20 -2.34 -0.50 -24.75
N SER A 21 -3.30 0.22 -24.16
CA SER A 21 -4.62 0.46 -24.77
C SER A 21 -4.59 1.46 -25.92
N ALA A 22 -3.62 2.38 -25.94
CA ALA A 22 -3.45 3.37 -27.01
C ALA A 22 -2.85 2.77 -28.30
N ILE A 23 -2.13 1.65 -28.22
CA ILE A 23 -1.57 0.95 -29.38
C ILE A 23 -2.69 0.22 -30.14
N GLN A 24 -2.93 0.63 -31.39
CA GLN A 24 -3.95 0.01 -32.24
C GLN A 24 -3.35 -0.84 -33.37
N PRO A 25 -3.88 -2.05 -33.64
CA PRO A 25 -4.92 -2.73 -32.87
C PRO A 25 -4.40 -3.23 -31.52
N ALA A 26 -5.22 -3.11 -30.47
CA ALA A 26 -4.87 -3.62 -29.14
C ALA A 26 -4.62 -5.14 -29.21
N ARG A 27 -3.40 -5.57 -28.86
CA ARG A 27 -3.07 -7.00 -28.83
C ARG A 27 -3.71 -7.65 -27.62
N PRO A 28 -4.26 -8.87 -27.71
CA PRO A 28 -4.93 -9.50 -26.58
C PRO A 28 -3.99 -9.62 -25.38
N LEU A 29 -4.41 -9.06 -24.24
CA LEU A 29 -3.71 -9.13 -22.96
C LEU A 29 -4.48 -10.05 -22.03
N PHE A 30 -3.78 -10.97 -21.39
CA PHE A 30 -4.36 -11.92 -20.45
C PHE A 30 -3.70 -11.76 -19.09
N LEU A 31 -4.47 -11.56 -18.03
CA LEU A 31 -3.98 -11.69 -16.66
C LEU A 31 -3.65 -13.16 -16.41
N ALA A 32 -2.37 -13.41 -16.09
CA ALA A 32 -1.86 -14.76 -15.84
C ALA A 32 -2.20 -15.79 -16.94
N GLY A 33 -2.43 -15.33 -18.18
CA GLY A 33 -2.86 -16.20 -19.30
C GLY A 33 -4.30 -16.72 -19.21
N LEU A 34 -5.07 -16.31 -18.20
CA LEU A 34 -6.39 -16.87 -17.87
C LEU A 34 -7.53 -15.89 -18.15
N ILE A 35 -7.38 -14.63 -17.77
CA ILE A 35 -8.46 -13.65 -17.81
C ILE A 35 -8.14 -12.60 -18.87
N PRO A 36 -8.92 -12.47 -19.95
CA PRO A 36 -8.70 -11.41 -20.93
C PRO A 36 -8.96 -10.04 -20.27
N VAL A 37 -7.98 -9.14 -20.37
CA VAL A 37 -8.12 -7.76 -19.91
C VAL A 37 -8.72 -6.95 -21.05
N PRO A 38 -9.86 -6.27 -20.85
CA PRO A 38 -10.37 -5.34 -21.84
C PRO A 38 -9.40 -4.17 -22.01
N ALA A 39 -9.15 -3.77 -23.25
CA ALA A 39 -8.52 -2.49 -23.54
C ALA A 39 -9.41 -1.34 -23.05
N MET A 40 -8.78 -0.23 -22.66
CA MET A 40 -9.53 1.00 -22.42
C MET A 40 -10.21 1.47 -23.72
N PRO A 41 -11.36 2.15 -23.63
CA PRO A 41 -12.16 2.55 -24.78
C PRO A 41 -11.55 3.74 -25.53
N PHE A 42 -10.35 3.56 -26.09
CA PHE A 42 -9.65 4.58 -26.87
C PHE A 42 -9.85 4.42 -28.38
N GLN A 43 -10.53 3.36 -28.82
CA GLN A 43 -10.81 3.11 -30.24
C GLN A 43 -11.64 4.22 -30.90
N ASP A 44 -12.44 4.95 -30.12
CA ASP A 44 -13.31 6.02 -30.60
C ASP A 44 -12.61 7.40 -30.66
N LEU A 45 -11.36 7.48 -30.17
CA LEU A 45 -10.56 8.70 -30.19
C LEU A 45 -9.92 8.91 -31.57
N THR A 46 -9.65 10.18 -31.91
CA THR A 46 -8.87 10.50 -33.12
C THR A 46 -7.43 9.98 -32.97
N PRO A 47 -6.74 9.68 -34.08
CA PRO A 47 -5.34 9.23 -34.03
C PRO A 47 -4.42 10.20 -33.28
N GLU A 48 -4.64 11.51 -33.43
CA GLU A 48 -3.88 12.55 -32.72
C GLU A 48 -3.99 12.41 -31.19
N TRP A 49 -5.20 12.18 -30.68
CA TRP A 49 -5.43 11.94 -29.26
C TRP A 49 -4.81 10.62 -28.78
N GLN A 50 -4.84 9.57 -29.60
CA GLN A 50 -4.20 8.29 -29.27
C GLN A 50 -2.69 8.45 -29.15
N TYR A 51 -2.05 9.18 -30.08
CA TYR A 51 -0.62 9.48 -30.00
C TYR A 51 -0.27 10.34 -28.78
N TRP A 52 -1.06 11.38 -28.50
CA TRP A 52 -0.86 12.20 -27.31
C TRP A 52 -0.91 11.37 -26.02
N LEU A 53 -1.88 10.47 -25.93
CA LEU A 53 -2.06 9.60 -24.76
C LEU A 53 -0.93 8.58 -24.64
N LEU A 54 -0.47 8.01 -25.76
CA LEU A 54 0.66 7.09 -25.81
C LEU A 54 1.94 7.77 -25.28
N ASP A 55 2.26 8.95 -25.81
CA ASP A 55 3.46 9.71 -25.46
C ASP A 55 3.48 10.11 -23.97
N HIS A 56 2.38 10.67 -23.47
CA HIS A 56 2.28 11.06 -22.06
C HIS A 56 2.26 9.84 -21.11
N ALA A 57 1.62 8.75 -21.51
CA ALA A 57 1.61 7.52 -20.73
C ALA A 57 3.02 6.90 -20.65
N GLU A 58 3.77 6.91 -21.75
CA GLU A 58 5.16 6.47 -21.79
C GLU A 58 6.03 7.30 -20.84
N GLU A 59 5.96 8.63 -20.94
CA GLU A 59 6.74 9.54 -20.10
C GLU A 59 6.46 9.30 -18.61
N VAL A 60 5.18 9.26 -18.22
CA VAL A 60 4.79 9.00 -16.82
C VAL A 60 5.25 7.62 -16.36
N HIS A 61 5.16 6.60 -17.22
CA HIS A 61 5.60 5.25 -16.89
C HIS A 61 7.10 5.17 -16.65
N VAL A 62 7.90 5.73 -17.56
CA VAL A 62 9.36 5.72 -17.48
C VAL A 62 9.85 6.52 -16.27
N ILE A 63 9.34 7.74 -16.08
CA ILE A 63 9.69 8.57 -14.91
C ILE A 63 9.29 7.86 -13.62
N GLY A 64 8.10 7.26 -13.57
CA GLY A 64 7.62 6.52 -12.41
C GLY A 64 8.52 5.33 -12.05
N ILE A 65 8.92 4.52 -13.03
CA ILE A 65 9.81 3.37 -12.83
C ILE A 65 11.20 3.82 -12.36
N VAL A 66 11.78 4.87 -12.95
CA VAL A 66 13.07 5.41 -12.52
C VAL A 66 13.00 5.95 -11.10
N ALA A 67 11.96 6.74 -10.79
CA ALA A 67 11.74 7.27 -9.46
C ALA A 67 11.56 6.15 -8.42
N LEU A 68 10.77 5.13 -8.72
CA LEU A 68 10.56 3.98 -7.83
C LEU A 68 11.86 3.21 -7.60
N SER A 69 12.63 2.98 -8.67
CA SER A 69 13.91 2.26 -8.62
C SER A 69 14.96 2.97 -7.75
N LEU A 70 14.91 4.29 -7.65
CA LEU A 70 15.76 5.09 -6.76
C LEU A 70 15.17 5.20 -5.34
N LEU A 71 13.85 5.32 -5.22
CA LEU A 71 13.18 5.54 -3.94
C LEU A 71 13.22 4.29 -3.06
N VAL A 72 13.10 3.08 -3.63
CA VAL A 72 13.18 1.80 -2.90
C VAL A 72 14.52 1.64 -2.16
N PRO A 73 15.70 1.72 -2.81
CA PRO A 73 16.97 1.59 -2.11
C PRO A 73 17.22 2.76 -1.17
N LEU A 74 16.78 3.98 -1.50
CA LEU A 74 16.87 5.13 -0.60
C LEU A 74 16.06 4.89 0.69
N HIS A 75 14.85 4.36 0.57
CA HIS A 75 14.00 3.99 1.70
C HIS A 75 14.65 2.90 2.55
N ALA A 76 15.14 1.82 1.92
CA ALA A 76 15.81 0.73 2.60
C ALA A 76 17.09 1.21 3.32
N ALA A 77 17.91 2.04 2.67
CA ALA A 77 19.12 2.60 3.25
C ALA A 77 18.81 3.53 4.43
N ALA A 78 17.75 4.35 4.34
CA ALA A 78 17.29 5.16 5.45
C ALA A 78 16.87 4.29 6.65
N ALA A 79 16.07 3.24 6.40
CA ALA A 79 15.64 2.31 7.44
C ALA A 79 16.83 1.60 8.11
N ILE A 80 17.81 1.11 7.33
CA ILE A 80 19.04 0.50 7.85
C ILE A 80 19.84 1.52 8.67
N LYS A 81 20.05 2.72 8.14
CA LYS A 81 20.81 3.77 8.83
C LYS A 81 20.16 4.11 10.18
N HIS A 82 18.85 4.33 10.22
CA HIS A 82 18.14 4.62 11.47
C HIS A 82 18.22 3.45 12.46
N HIS A 83 18.10 2.21 11.99
CA HIS A 83 18.22 1.04 12.85
C HIS A 83 19.61 0.89 13.48
N PHE A 84 20.69 1.08 12.72
CA PHE A 84 22.06 0.91 13.21
C PHE A 84 22.60 2.14 13.97
N TRP A 85 22.17 3.34 13.62
CA TRP A 85 22.70 4.60 14.20
C TRP A 85 21.81 5.17 15.30
N ASP A 86 20.50 5.19 15.09
CA ASP A 86 19.55 5.80 16.04
C ASP A 86 18.99 4.77 17.05
N ARG A 87 19.26 3.46 16.86
CA ARG A 87 18.70 2.35 17.67
C ARG A 87 17.17 2.37 17.76
N ASP A 88 16.50 2.84 16.71
CA ASP A 88 15.05 2.82 16.67
C ASP A 88 14.54 1.41 16.29
N ASP A 89 13.60 0.90 17.11
CA ASP A 89 12.88 -0.38 16.97
C ASP A 89 11.89 -0.40 15.79
N VAL A 90 12.12 0.37 14.73
CA VAL A 90 11.23 0.42 13.55
C VAL A 90 11.19 -0.92 12.79
N LEU A 91 12.26 -1.73 12.91
CA LEU A 91 12.28 -3.09 12.34
C LEU A 91 11.45 -4.10 13.16
N GLU A 92 11.16 -3.83 14.43
CA GLU A 92 10.35 -4.71 15.28
C GLU A 92 8.86 -4.69 14.90
N GLY A 93 8.39 -3.63 14.23
CA GLY A 93 7.01 -3.53 13.73
C GLY A 93 6.74 -4.18 12.35
N ILE A 94 7.78 -4.58 11.61
CA ILE A 94 7.66 -5.22 10.27
C ILE A 94 8.05 -6.69 10.33
N LEU A 95 8.86 -7.11 11.32
CA LEU A 95 9.04 -8.51 11.62
C LEU A 95 7.78 -9.01 12.33
N PRO A 96 7.17 -10.12 11.88
CA PRO A 96 6.10 -10.75 12.66
C PRO A 96 6.69 -11.07 14.03
N GLU A 97 6.11 -10.47 15.06
CA GLU A 97 6.42 -10.71 16.46
C GLU A 97 6.67 -12.20 16.66
N VAL A 98 7.92 -12.59 16.91
CA VAL A 98 8.18 -13.92 17.48
C VAL A 98 7.38 -13.92 18.78
N PRO A 99 6.41 -14.82 18.98
CA PRO A 99 5.56 -14.81 20.17
C PRO A 99 6.45 -14.72 21.40
N ASP A 100 6.33 -13.61 22.12
CA ASP A 100 7.13 -13.36 23.30
C ASP A 100 6.75 -14.46 24.31
N ALA A 101 7.60 -15.49 24.44
CA ALA A 101 7.49 -16.53 25.45
C ALA A 101 7.75 -15.99 26.87
N ARG A 102 7.81 -14.66 27.01
CA ARG A 102 7.73 -13.97 28.29
C ARG A 102 6.30 -14.04 28.80
N SER A 103 6.07 -15.12 29.53
CA SER A 103 5.03 -15.21 30.55
C SER A 103 5.01 -13.93 31.39
N HIS A 104 4.10 -13.01 31.07
CA HIS A 104 3.75 -11.94 31.98
C HIS A 104 3.13 -12.59 33.22
N PRO A 105 3.70 -12.41 34.42
CA PRO A 105 3.05 -12.85 35.64
C PRO A 105 1.73 -12.11 35.73
N SER A 106 0.63 -12.88 35.69
CA SER A 106 -0.76 -12.49 35.94
C SER A 106 -0.96 -11.03 36.32
N GLY A 107 -1.60 -10.27 35.43
CA GLY A 107 -2.14 -8.96 35.75
C GLY A 107 -2.88 -9.00 37.08
N ALA A 108 -2.63 -8.01 37.93
CA ALA A 108 -3.32 -7.82 39.19
C ALA A 108 -4.82 -8.01 38.96
N ARG A 109 -5.42 -9.00 39.63
CA ARG A 109 -6.84 -9.30 39.53
C ARG A 109 -7.62 -8.03 39.83
N TYR A 110 -8.23 -7.44 38.81
CA TYR A 110 -9.26 -6.42 38.99
C TYR A 110 -10.36 -7.05 39.86
N THR A 111 -10.40 -6.62 41.12
CA THR A 111 -11.48 -6.94 42.05
C THR A 111 -12.49 -5.80 41.87
N PRO A 112 -13.66 -6.03 41.25
CA PRO A 112 -14.68 -5.00 41.17
C PRO A 112 -15.07 -4.64 42.60
N GLN A 113 -14.84 -3.39 43.00
CA GLN A 113 -15.31 -2.89 44.28
C GLN A 113 -16.83 -2.96 44.26
N ALA A 114 -17.41 -3.74 45.17
CA ALA A 114 -18.85 -3.97 45.24
C ALA A 114 -19.59 -2.63 45.28
N ALA A 115 -20.54 -2.46 44.35
CA ALA A 115 -21.40 -1.29 44.29
C ALA A 115 -22.13 -1.08 45.63
N PRO A 116 -22.41 0.17 46.06
CA PRO A 116 -23.13 0.43 47.29
C PRO A 116 -24.51 -0.24 47.25
N ALA A 117 -24.88 -0.90 48.34
CA ALA A 117 -26.16 -1.59 48.47
C ALA A 117 -27.35 -0.63 48.24
N PRO A 118 -28.44 -1.08 47.60
CA PRO A 118 -29.60 -0.23 47.34
C PRO A 118 -30.29 0.16 48.66
N PRO A 119 -30.91 1.35 48.73
CA PRO A 119 -31.54 1.84 49.95
C PRO A 119 -32.70 0.94 50.35
N GLN A 120 -32.63 0.46 51.60
CA GLN A 120 -33.65 -0.37 52.23
C GLN A 120 -34.92 0.47 52.35
N LYS A 121 -35.99 0.07 51.64
CA LYS A 121 -37.31 0.68 51.80
C LYS A 121 -37.81 0.32 53.21
N ALA A 122 -38.04 1.35 54.01
CA ALA A 122 -38.65 1.21 55.33
C ALA A 122 -40.10 0.74 55.15
N ASP A 123 -40.44 -0.27 55.95
CA ASP A 123 -41.76 -0.90 56.03
C ASP A 123 -42.84 0.11 56.43
N GLY A 124 -44.02 -0.04 55.82
CA GLY A 124 -45.26 0.66 56.15
C GLY A 124 -46.45 -0.10 55.60
#